data_AF-A0A2Z6GIY3-F1
#
_entry.id   AF-A0A2Z6GIY3-F1
#
_cell.length_a   1.000
_cell.length_b   1.000
_cell.length_c   1.000
_cell.angle_alpha   90.00
_cell.angle_beta   90.00
_cell.angle_gamma   90.00
#
_symmetry.space_group_name_H-M   'P 1'
#
loop_
_entity.id
_entity.type
_entity.pdbx_description
1 polymer ?
#
loop_
_entity_poly.entity_id
_entity_poly.type
_entity_poly.pdbx_seq_one_letter_code
_entity_poly.pdbx_strand_id
1 'polypeptide(L)' 'MAIAPTLNIPQAKFLAMQYKFKAYVAGFGSGKTWVGCGGICKGMWEHPKINQGYFAPTYPQIRDIFYPTVEEVAHDWG' A
#
# COMPACT_ATOMS: atom_id res chain seq x y z
N MET A 1 16.15 -8.38 -12.08
CA MET A 1 14.68 -8.34 -11.92
C MET A 1 14.38 -7.24 -10.92
N ALA A 2 13.52 -6.29 -11.27
CA ALA A 2 13.10 -5.25 -10.33
C ALA A 2 11.96 -5.81 -9.47
N ILE A 3 12.08 -5.69 -8.15
CA ILE A 3 11.02 -6.03 -7.18
C ILE A 3 10.01 -4.88 -7.25
N ALA A 4 8.88 -5.09 -7.92
CA ALA A 4 7.87 -4.08 -8.13
C ALA A 4 6.48 -4.71 -8.30
N PRO A 5 5.43 -4.15 -7.67
CA PRO A 5 4.09 -4.69 -7.74
C PRO A 5 3.41 -4.33 -9.07
N THR A 6 2.39 -5.10 -9.40
CA THR A 6 1.44 -4.82 -10.46
C THR A 6 0.54 -3.65 -10.06
N LEU A 7 0.65 -2.52 -10.75
CA LEU A 7 -0.09 -1.29 -10.45
C LEU A 7 -0.71 -0.67 -11.70
N ASN A 8 -1.88 -0.06 -11.53
CA ASN A 8 -2.43 0.83 -12.54
C ASN A 8 -1.74 2.21 -12.52
N ILE A 9 -1.97 3.01 -13.56
CA ILE A 9 -1.28 4.29 -13.77
C ILE A 9 -1.46 5.26 -12.58
N PRO A 10 -2.68 5.52 -12.05
CA PRO A 10 -2.86 6.34 -10.86
C PRO A 10 -2.09 5.85 -9.62
N GLN A 11 -2.10 4.54 -9.37
CA GLN A 11 -1.42 3.95 -8.21
C GLN A 11 0.10 4.09 -8.32
N ALA A 12 0.66 3.81 -9.50
CA ALA A 12 2.08 3.96 -9.77
C ALA A 12 2.54 5.42 -9.58
N LYS A 13 1.76 6.38 -10.11
CA LYS A 13 2.02 7.81 -9.91
C LYS A 13 2.02 8.18 -8.42
N PHE A 14 1.05 7.68 -7.65
CA PHE A 14 0.97 7.94 -6.22
C PHE A 14 2.18 7.38 -5.44
N LEU A 15 2.61 6.15 -5.72
CA LEU A 15 3.78 5.56 -5.05
C LEU A 15 5.10 6.27 -5.40
N ALA A 16 5.22 6.80 -6.62
CA ALA A 16 6.40 7.51 -7.09
C ALA A 16 6.53 8.94 -6.53
N MET A 17 5.46 9.52 -5.96
CA MET A 17 5.51 10.86 -5.36
C MET A 17 6.57 10.97 -4.25
N GLN A 18 7.38 12.02 -4.32
CA GLN A 18 8.48 12.33 -3.39
C GLN A 18 8.03 13.11 -2.13
N TYR A 19 6.72 13.31 -1.96
CA TYR A 19 6.17 14.04 -0.83
C TYR A 19 6.06 13.13 0.41
N LYS A 20 6.53 13.63 1.56
CA LYS A 20 6.45 12.94 2.85
C LYS A 20 5.01 12.61 3.24
N PHE A 21 4.10 13.56 3.06
CA PHE A 21 2.68 13.40 3.34
C PHE A 21 1.89 13.54 2.04
N LYS A 22 1.10 12.53 1.71
CA LYS A 22 0.31 12.47 0.47
C LYS A 22 -1.00 11.73 0.72
N ALA A 23 -2.04 12.12 -0.01
CA ALA A 23 -3.37 11.54 0.08
C ALA A 23 -3.79 10.95 -1.27
N TYR A 24 -4.35 9.75 -1.24
CA TYR A 24 -4.93 9.09 -2.42
C TYR A 24 -6.45 9.06 -2.30
N VAL A 25 -7.13 9.96 -3.01
CA VAL A 25 -8.59 10.09 -2.98
C VAL A 25 -9.18 9.45 -4.22
N ALA A 26 -9.97 8.39 -4.06
CA ALA A 26 -10.56 7.67 -5.18
C ALA A 26 -11.87 6.95 -4.81
N GLY A 27 -12.70 6.65 -5.81
CA GLY A 27 -14.00 5.99 -5.64
C GLY A 27 -13.93 4.56 -5.11
N PHE A 28 -15.07 3.96 -4.77
CA PHE A 28 -15.14 2.54 -4.43
C PHE A 28 -14.63 1.67 -5.60
N GLY A 29 -13.96 0.55 -5.31
CA GLY A 29 -13.37 -0.34 -6.34
C GLY A 29 -12.11 0.16 -7.05
N SER A 30 -11.61 1.35 -6.74
CA SER A 30 -10.42 1.94 -7.41
C SER A 30 -9.05 1.40 -6.94
N GLY A 31 -9.02 0.41 -6.05
CA GLY A 31 -7.78 -0.16 -5.52
C GLY A 31 -7.02 0.74 -4.54
N LYS A 32 -7.74 1.50 -3.69
CA LYS A 32 -7.14 2.36 -2.64
C LYS A 32 -6.32 1.55 -1.62
N THR A 33 -6.87 0.42 -1.18
CA THR A 33 -6.20 -0.45 -0.21
C THR A 33 -4.94 -1.05 -0.81
N TRP A 34 -5.00 -1.49 -2.08
CA TRP A 34 -3.86 -2.05 -2.82
C TRP A 34 -2.67 -1.09 -2.83
N VAL A 35 -2.88 0.16 -3.24
CA VAL A 35 -1.80 1.16 -3.28
C VAL A 35 -1.31 1.55 -1.88
N GLY A 36 -2.19 1.55 -0.88
CA GLY A 36 -1.79 1.74 0.52
C GLY A 36 -0.84 0.65 1.01
N CYS A 37 -1.16 -0.61 0.75
CA CYS A 37 -0.31 -1.75 1.08
C CYS A 37 1.00 -1.71 0.31
N GLY A 38 0.98 -1.38 -0.98
CA GLY A 38 2.20 -1.20 -1.78
C GLY A 38 3.10 -0.09 -1.25
N GLY A 39 2.52 0.98 -0.68
CA GLY A 39 3.27 2.03 0.01
C GLY A 39 3.95 1.54 1.28
N ILE A 40 3.29 0.66 2.05
CA ILE A 40 3.87 0.03 3.24
C ILE A 40 5.02 -0.90 2.85
N CYS A 41 4.85 -1.76 1.84
CA CYS A 41 5.90 -2.64 1.33
C CYS A 41 7.12 -1.84 0.87
N LYS A 42 6.91 -0.78 0.08
CA LYS A 42 7.97 0.14 -0.34
C LYS A 42 8.68 0.76 0.87
N GLY A 43 7.92 1.25 1.86
CA GLY A 43 8.48 1.88 3.05
C GLY A 43 9.30 0.91 3.91
N MET A 44 8.88 -0.35 4.04
CA MET A 44 9.66 -1.39 4.71
C MET A 44 10.92 -1.74 3.92
N TRP A 45 10.85 -1.79 2.59
CA TRP A 45 12.01 -2.05 1.73
C TRP A 45 13.05 -0.93 1.82
N GLU A 46 12.63 0.33 1.74
CA GLU A 46 13.52 1.50 1.82
C GLU A 46 14.03 1.74 3.25
N HIS A 47 13.25 1.36 4.28
CA HIS A 47 13.54 1.62 5.68
C HIS A 47 13.20 0.43 6.61
N PRO A 48 13.98 -0.66 6.58
CA PRO A 48 13.62 -1.95 7.21
C PRO A 48 13.55 -1.92 8.75
N LYS A 49 14.07 -0.87 9.39
CA LYS A 49 14.05 -0.72 10.86
C LYS A 49 12.95 0.22 11.35
N ILE A 50 12.12 0.77 10.45
CA ILE A 50 11.06 1.70 10.78
C ILE A 50 9.72 0.95 10.78
N ASN A 51 9.06 0.95 11.93
CA ASN A 51 7.72 0.37 12.05
C ASN A 51 6.73 1.17 11.20
N GLN A 52 5.97 0.48 10.36
CA GLN A 52 4.89 1.06 9.56
C GLN A 52 3.54 0.76 10.22
N GLY A 53 2.64 1.74 10.23
CA GLY A 53 1.31 1.62 10.84
C GLY A 53 0.20 1.72 9.81
N TYR A 54 -0.84 0.89 9.96
CA TYR A 54 -2.11 0.99 9.25
C TYR A 54 -3.22 1.31 10.24
N PHE A 55 -4.01 2.34 9.95
CA PHE A 55 -5.07 2.82 10.84
C PHE A 55 -6.39 2.87 10.07
N ALA A 56 -7.44 2.32 10.67
CA ALA A 56 -8.81 2.38 10.15
C ALA A 56 -9.80 2.63 11.30
N PRO A 57 -11.00 3.18 11.01
CA PRO A 57 -12.01 3.48 12.03
C PRO A 57 -12.41 2.31 12.93
N THR A 58 -12.35 1.07 12.46
CA THR A 58 -12.75 -0.13 13.22
C THR A 58 -11.84 -1.33 13.00
N TYR A 59 -11.74 -2.22 13.99
CA TYR A 59 -10.92 -3.44 13.90
C TYR A 59 -11.33 -4.38 12.74
N PRO A 60 -12.61 -4.59 12.41
CA PRO A 60 -13.00 -5.39 11.25
C PRO A 60 -12.44 -4.85 9.92
N GLN A 61 -12.31 -3.52 9.76
CA GLN A 61 -11.68 -2.97 8.55
C GLN A 61 -10.19 -3.31 8.46
N ILE A 62 -9.51 -3.46 9.59
CA ILE A 62 -8.11 -3.90 9.60
C ILE A 62 -8.05 -5.42 9.35
N ARG A 63 -8.80 -6.20 10.12
CA ARG A 63 -8.81 -7.66 10.07
C ARG A 63 -9.24 -8.20 8.70
N ASP A 64 -10.36 -7.70 8.18
CA ASP A 64 -11.05 -8.32 7.05
C ASP A 64 -10.66 -7.69 5.70
N ILE A 65 -10.05 -6.50 5.70
CA ILE A 65 -9.64 -5.81 4.46
C ILE A 65 -8.12 -5.69 4.38
N PHE A 66 -7.47 -5.10 5.39
CA PHE A 66 -6.05 -4.83 5.33
C PHE A 66 -5.18 -6.09 5.34
N TYR A 67 -5.35 -6.98 6.33
CA TYR A 67 -4.48 -8.16 6.45
C TYR A 67 -4.50 -9.07 5.21
N PRO A 68 -5.66 -9.41 4.62
CA PRO A 68 -5.69 -10.17 3.37
C PRO A 68 -5.02 -9.44 2.21
N THR A 69 -5.25 -8.12 2.10
CA THR A 69 -4.71 -7.33 0.98
C THR A 69 -3.19 -7.14 1.08
N VAL A 70 -2.64 -6.92 2.28
CA VAL A 70 -1.21 -6.66 2.44
C VAL A 70 -0.39 -7.93 2.19
N GLU A 71 -0.93 -9.10 2.51
CA GLU A 71 -0.30 -10.38 2.19
C GLU A 71 -0.26 -10.63 0.68
N GLU A 72 -1.37 -10.39 -0.02
CA GLU A 72 -1.46 -10.50 -1.48
C GLU A 72 -0.51 -9.52 -2.18
N VAL A 73 -0.50 -8.26 -1.73
CA VAL A 73 0.41 -7.25 -2.27
C VAL A 73 1.86 -7.62 -1.99
N ALA A 74 2.21 -8.04 -0.77
CA ALA A 74 3.57 -8.44 -0.45
C ALA A 74 4.05 -9.59 -1.35
N HIS A 75 3.20 -10.58 -1.62
CA HIS A 75 3.51 -11.65 -2.56
C HIS A 75 3.72 -11.13 -4.01
N ASP A 76 2.93 -10.15 -4.46
CA ASP A 76 3.08 -9.52 -5.78
C ASP A 76 4.35 -8.67 -5.92
N TRP A 77 4.90 -8.14 -4.83
CA TRP A 77 6.23 -7.48 -4.85
C TRP A 77 7.37 -8.47 -5.14
N GLY A 78 7.23 -9.74 -4.70
CA GLY A 78 8.27 -10.79 -4.77
C GLY A 78 9.04 -10.98 -3.46
#